data_AF-M6ZJY0-F1
#
_entry.id   AF-M6ZJY0-F1
#
_cell.length_a   1.000
_cell.length_b   1.000
_cell.length_c   1.000
_cell.angle_alpha   90.00
_cell.angle_beta   90.00
_cell.angle_gamma   90.00
#
_symmetry.space_group_name_H-M   'P 1'
#
loop_
_entity.id
_entity.type
_entity.pdbx_description
1 polymer ?
#
loop_
_entity_poly.entity_id
_entity_poly.type
_entity_poly.pdbx_seq_one_letter_code
_entity_poly.pdbx_strand_id
1 'polypeptide(L)'
;PVFNAPYSNTRSVAELVISEIIMLARRVPDHIRNTHSGIWNKISKNCFEVRGKTIGIVGYGHIGSQVSVLAEAMGMKVIYYDIQTVLPLGNATPVSSYEELLKNSDFISFHVPETPQTMNLYGKKEIEVTKKGAYMINLSRGKVVDLEALAKAIQSGHIAGAGIDVFPEEPESNNDPFLTPMQNLPNVILTPHIGGSTEEAQRNIGSEVASKLLKFINNGSTTFSVNFPNLEITPLPGGQYRILNVHKNQPGFLKDINSMVSAIGANISSQHLGTSAEIGYLSMVIDKSVGDELKEKIEKHPFSIKTRILY
;
A
#
# COMPACT_ATOMS: atom_id res chain seq x y z
N PRO A 1 4.96 18.08 8.14
CA PRO A 1 4.44 16.94 7.35
C PRO A 1 5.17 15.66 7.74
N VAL A 2 4.49 14.52 7.67
CA VAL A 2 5.07 13.17 7.80
C VAL A 2 5.00 12.51 6.44
N PHE A 3 6.07 11.84 6.04
CA PHE A 3 6.20 11.11 4.79
C PHE A 3 6.55 9.64 5.09
N ASN A 4 6.00 8.74 4.29
CA ASN A 4 6.35 7.32 4.29
C ASN A 4 6.76 6.90 2.86
N ALA A 5 7.04 5.61 2.66
CA ALA A 5 7.36 5.01 1.36
C ALA A 5 6.36 3.89 1.03
N PRO A 6 5.12 4.22 0.62
CA PRO A 6 4.03 3.26 0.52
C PRO A 6 4.16 2.29 -0.67
N TYR A 7 5.10 2.53 -1.59
CA TYR A 7 5.23 1.74 -2.84
C TYR A 7 6.61 1.07 -3.00
N SER A 8 7.58 1.39 -2.16
CA SER A 8 8.97 0.90 -2.27
C SER A 8 9.12 -0.62 -2.11
N ASN A 9 8.12 -1.29 -1.54
CA ASN A 9 8.09 -2.73 -1.31
C ASN A 9 7.31 -3.52 -2.37
N THR A 10 6.77 -2.85 -3.41
CA THR A 10 5.86 -3.46 -4.38
C THR A 10 6.42 -4.74 -5.01
N ARG A 11 7.69 -4.68 -5.41
CA ARG A 11 8.36 -5.80 -6.09
C ARG A 11 8.58 -6.99 -5.15
N SER A 12 9.03 -6.72 -3.92
CA SER A 12 9.32 -7.75 -2.91
C SER A 12 8.07 -8.56 -2.57
N VAL A 13 6.94 -7.88 -2.37
CA VAL A 13 5.67 -8.57 -2.08
C VAL A 13 5.24 -9.42 -3.27
N ALA A 14 5.36 -8.88 -4.49
CA ALA A 14 4.97 -9.63 -5.69
C ALA A 14 5.81 -10.90 -5.90
N GLU A 15 7.12 -10.85 -5.63
CA GLU A 15 8.00 -12.01 -5.70
C GLU A 15 7.64 -13.07 -4.64
N LEU A 16 7.35 -12.63 -3.41
CA LEU A 16 6.96 -13.54 -2.34
C LEU A 16 5.63 -14.25 -2.64
N VAL A 17 4.63 -13.55 -3.18
CA VAL A 17 3.37 -14.16 -3.64
C VAL A 17 3.61 -15.27 -4.65
N ILE A 18 4.44 -15.03 -5.66
CA ILE A 18 4.75 -16.04 -6.69
C ILE A 18 5.50 -17.23 -6.10
N SER A 19 6.45 -16.98 -5.19
CA SER A 19 7.14 -18.03 -4.45
C SER A 19 6.15 -18.91 -3.68
N GLU A 20 5.25 -18.30 -2.90
CA GLU A 20 4.24 -19.02 -2.12
C GLU A 20 3.28 -19.81 -3.00
N ILE A 21 2.82 -19.25 -4.12
CA ILE A 21 1.97 -19.96 -5.09
C ILE A 21 2.65 -21.27 -5.55
N ILE A 22 3.94 -21.21 -5.92
CA ILE A 22 4.68 -22.39 -6.37
C ILE A 22 4.85 -23.39 -5.20
N MET A 23 5.22 -22.91 -4.02
CA MET A 23 5.42 -23.75 -2.84
C MET A 23 4.12 -24.47 -2.42
N LEU A 24 3.00 -23.76 -2.39
CA LEU A 24 1.68 -24.28 -2.04
C LEU A 24 1.16 -25.28 -3.08
N ALA A 25 1.32 -24.98 -4.38
CA ALA A 25 0.94 -25.87 -5.48
C ALA A 25 1.67 -27.22 -5.40
N ARG A 26 2.89 -27.21 -4.87
CA ARG A 26 3.79 -28.37 -4.78
C ARG A 26 3.87 -28.97 -3.37
N ARG A 27 3.06 -28.46 -2.43
CA ARG A 27 3.04 -28.86 -1.01
C ARG A 27 4.42 -28.84 -0.34
N VAL A 28 5.29 -27.94 -0.78
CA VAL A 28 6.68 -27.84 -0.32
C VAL A 28 6.77 -27.68 1.21
N PRO A 29 5.96 -26.85 1.88
CA PRO A 29 6.06 -26.68 3.34
C PRO A 29 5.90 -28.00 4.12
N ASP A 30 4.91 -28.82 3.73
CA ASP A 30 4.67 -30.13 4.35
C ASP A 30 5.82 -31.10 4.07
N HIS A 31 6.31 -31.13 2.83
CA HIS A 31 7.41 -32.01 2.44
C HIS A 31 8.73 -31.63 3.15
N ILE A 32 9.02 -30.33 3.29
CA ILE A 32 10.16 -29.85 4.09
C ILE A 32 10.03 -30.35 5.53
N ARG A 33 8.87 -30.10 6.18
CA ARG A 33 8.63 -30.56 7.56
C ARG A 33 8.85 -32.07 7.72
N ASN A 34 8.25 -32.87 6.83
CA ASN A 34 8.36 -34.33 6.87
C ASN A 34 9.82 -34.80 6.70
N THR A 35 10.53 -34.27 5.70
CA THR A 35 11.91 -34.71 5.41
C THR A 35 12.89 -34.34 6.52
N HIS A 36 12.74 -33.16 7.15
CA HIS A 36 13.52 -32.81 8.35
C HIS A 36 13.23 -33.74 9.54
N SER A 37 12.01 -34.28 9.63
CA SER A 37 11.65 -35.30 10.62
C SER A 37 11.99 -36.74 10.21
N GLY A 38 12.76 -36.94 9.12
CA GLY A 38 13.17 -38.26 8.64
C GLY A 38 12.09 -39.03 7.87
N ILE A 39 10.96 -38.41 7.56
CA ILE A 39 9.85 -39.03 6.82
C ILE A 39 10.02 -38.77 5.33
N TRP A 40 10.27 -39.84 4.57
CA TRP A 40 10.35 -39.77 3.11
C TRP A 40 8.99 -40.04 2.44
N ASN A 41 8.28 -38.96 2.09
CA ASN A 41 6.93 -39.04 1.50
C ASN A 41 6.93 -38.61 0.02
N LYS A 42 7.42 -39.48 -0.87
CA LYS A 42 7.47 -39.22 -2.32
C LYS A 42 6.12 -39.50 -2.99
N ILE A 43 5.30 -38.47 -3.15
CA ILE A 43 3.97 -38.54 -3.76
C ILE A 43 3.75 -37.43 -4.81
N SER A 44 2.87 -37.69 -5.78
CA SER A 44 2.43 -36.71 -6.79
C SER A 44 0.98 -36.26 -6.60
N LYS A 45 0.22 -36.95 -5.73
CA LYS A 45 -1.19 -36.64 -5.47
C LYS A 45 -1.31 -35.23 -4.87
N ASN A 46 -2.19 -34.41 -5.44
CA ASN A 46 -2.43 -33.02 -5.03
C ASN A 46 -1.19 -32.10 -5.16
N CYS A 47 -0.28 -32.42 -6.08
CA CYS A 47 0.85 -31.58 -6.44
C CYS A 47 0.70 -31.14 -7.91
N PHE A 48 0.80 -29.85 -8.19
CA PHE A 48 0.44 -29.29 -9.49
C PHE A 48 1.53 -28.36 -10.04
N GLU A 49 1.62 -28.30 -11.38
CA GLU A 49 2.22 -27.16 -12.06
C GLU A 49 1.27 -25.95 -11.97
N VAL A 50 1.85 -24.76 -11.78
CA VAL A 50 1.12 -23.48 -11.78
C VAL A 50 0.74 -23.04 -13.20
N ARG A 51 1.49 -23.48 -14.21
CA ARG A 51 1.17 -23.20 -15.63
C ARG A 51 -0.25 -23.66 -15.97
N GLY A 52 -1.00 -22.78 -16.61
CA GLY A 52 -2.39 -23.00 -17.03
C GLY A 52 -3.42 -22.88 -15.91
N LYS A 53 -3.00 -22.68 -14.64
CA LYS A 53 -3.90 -22.37 -13.53
C LYS A 53 -4.34 -20.92 -13.58
N THR A 54 -5.48 -20.62 -12.96
CA THR A 54 -6.00 -19.26 -12.85
C THR A 54 -5.63 -18.64 -11.50
N ILE A 55 -5.02 -17.46 -11.52
CA ILE A 55 -4.90 -16.61 -10.34
C ILE A 55 -5.96 -15.51 -10.39
N GLY A 56 -6.71 -15.37 -9.31
CA GLY A 56 -7.60 -14.26 -9.03
C GLY A 56 -6.94 -13.24 -8.13
N ILE A 57 -6.83 -12.01 -8.61
CA ILE A 57 -6.21 -10.90 -7.88
C ILE A 57 -7.31 -9.95 -7.37
N VAL A 58 -7.41 -9.81 -6.04
CA VAL A 58 -8.35 -8.89 -5.39
C VAL A 58 -7.60 -7.60 -5.03
N GLY A 59 -7.91 -6.51 -5.73
CA GLY A 59 -7.15 -5.25 -5.68
C GLY A 59 -6.05 -5.23 -6.76
N TYR A 60 -6.28 -4.50 -7.84
CA TYR A 60 -5.38 -4.43 -9.00
C TYR A 60 -4.54 -3.14 -9.00
N GLY A 61 -4.01 -2.78 -7.84
CA GLY A 61 -3.12 -1.63 -7.65
C GLY A 61 -1.65 -1.94 -7.98
N HIS A 62 -0.73 -1.23 -7.31
CA HIS A 62 0.72 -1.39 -7.52
C HIS A 62 1.21 -2.84 -7.38
N ILE A 63 0.83 -3.52 -6.29
CA ILE A 63 1.27 -4.91 -6.03
C ILE A 63 0.51 -5.89 -6.93
N GLY A 64 -0.82 -5.80 -6.99
CA GLY A 64 -1.63 -6.72 -7.78
C GLY A 64 -1.25 -6.74 -9.27
N SER A 65 -0.96 -5.57 -9.85
CA SER A 65 -0.48 -5.50 -11.23
C SER A 65 0.92 -6.09 -11.44
N GLN A 66 1.84 -6.00 -10.47
CA GLN A 66 3.13 -6.68 -10.53
C GLN A 66 3.02 -8.20 -10.37
N VAL A 67 2.16 -8.66 -9.46
CA VAL A 67 1.83 -10.09 -9.31
C VAL A 67 1.25 -10.64 -10.61
N SER A 68 0.35 -9.90 -11.26
CA SER A 68 -0.22 -10.24 -12.56
C SER A 68 0.85 -10.49 -13.61
N VAL A 69 1.76 -9.52 -13.81
CA VAL A 69 2.86 -9.63 -14.79
C VAL A 69 3.72 -10.86 -14.53
N LEU A 70 4.07 -11.14 -13.27
CA LEU A 70 4.88 -12.30 -12.91
C LEU A 70 4.12 -13.63 -13.09
N ALA A 71 2.84 -13.66 -12.76
CA ALA A 71 2.00 -14.84 -12.91
C ALA A 71 1.82 -15.20 -14.40
N GLU A 72 1.61 -14.22 -15.27
CA GLU A 72 1.57 -14.44 -16.72
C GLU A 72 2.89 -14.96 -17.27
N ALA A 73 4.03 -14.44 -16.79
CA ALA A 73 5.35 -14.94 -17.17
C ALA A 73 5.58 -16.41 -16.76
N MET A 74 4.87 -16.88 -15.73
CA MET A 74 4.84 -18.30 -15.31
C MET A 74 3.78 -19.14 -16.06
N GLY A 75 3.07 -18.54 -17.02
CA GLY A 75 2.04 -19.18 -17.83
C GLY A 75 0.71 -19.38 -17.09
N MET A 76 0.43 -18.62 -16.04
CA MET A 76 -0.87 -18.59 -15.39
C MET A 76 -1.86 -17.73 -16.18
N LYS A 77 -3.16 -17.98 -16.00
CA LYS A 77 -4.22 -17.08 -16.46
C LYS A 77 -4.51 -16.09 -15.34
N VAL A 78 -4.56 -14.80 -15.63
CA VAL A 78 -4.83 -13.77 -14.61
C VAL A 78 -6.23 -13.20 -14.79
N ILE A 79 -7.03 -13.29 -13.73
CA ILE A 79 -8.26 -12.53 -13.58
C ILE A 79 -8.15 -11.60 -12.37
N TYR A 80 -8.83 -10.46 -12.40
CA TYR A 80 -8.80 -9.53 -11.27
C TYR A 80 -10.14 -8.85 -11.02
N TYR A 81 -10.33 -8.46 -9.77
CA TYR A 81 -11.45 -7.64 -9.33
C TYR A 81 -10.90 -6.44 -8.56
N ASP A 82 -11.36 -5.25 -8.95
CA ASP A 82 -11.11 -4.00 -8.26
C ASP A 82 -12.41 -3.18 -8.21
N ILE A 83 -12.59 -2.39 -7.16
CA ILE A 83 -13.74 -1.50 -7.02
C ILE A 83 -13.67 -0.31 -7.99
N GLN A 84 -12.47 -0.01 -8.50
CA GLN A 84 -12.24 0.99 -9.54
C GLN A 84 -11.97 0.31 -10.88
N THR A 85 -12.34 0.97 -11.97
CA THR A 85 -11.94 0.53 -13.30
C THR A 85 -10.44 0.76 -13.47
N VAL A 86 -9.67 -0.33 -13.54
CA VAL A 86 -8.22 -0.31 -13.77
C VAL A 86 -7.93 -0.93 -15.12
N LEU A 87 -7.03 -0.30 -15.89
CA LEU A 87 -6.58 -0.84 -17.18
C LEU A 87 -5.77 -2.13 -16.95
N PRO A 88 -6.10 -3.23 -17.64
CA PRO A 88 -5.33 -4.47 -17.53
C PRO A 88 -3.91 -4.28 -18.10
N LEU A 89 -2.98 -5.06 -17.56
CA LEU A 89 -1.65 -5.23 -18.12
C LEU A 89 -1.56 -6.63 -18.73
N GLY A 90 -0.94 -6.75 -19.91
CA GLY A 90 -0.81 -8.05 -20.58
C GLY A 90 -2.16 -8.64 -20.97
N ASN A 91 -2.40 -9.90 -20.64
CA ASN A 91 -3.64 -10.62 -20.92
C ASN A 91 -4.56 -10.72 -19.69
N ALA A 92 -4.28 -9.96 -18.62
CA ALA A 92 -5.10 -9.95 -17.42
C ALA A 92 -6.52 -9.50 -17.76
N THR A 93 -7.51 -10.22 -17.23
CA THR A 93 -8.93 -9.96 -17.55
C THR A 93 -9.68 -9.47 -16.31
N PRO A 94 -10.31 -8.28 -16.34
CA PRO A 94 -11.20 -7.87 -15.25
C PRO A 94 -12.44 -8.77 -15.24
N VAL A 95 -12.89 -9.18 -14.05
CA VAL A 95 -14.17 -9.87 -13.88
C VAL A 95 -15.24 -8.91 -13.36
N SER A 96 -16.50 -9.25 -13.63
CA SER A 96 -17.64 -8.38 -13.35
C SER A 96 -18.00 -8.29 -11.87
N SER A 97 -17.58 -9.29 -11.08
CA SER A 97 -17.86 -9.35 -9.65
C SER A 97 -16.78 -10.08 -8.86
N TYR A 98 -16.69 -9.77 -7.57
CA TYR A 98 -15.83 -10.48 -6.63
C TYR A 98 -16.18 -11.98 -6.54
N GLU A 99 -17.47 -12.33 -6.55
CA GLU A 99 -17.92 -13.72 -6.50
C GLU A 99 -17.47 -14.52 -7.75
N GLU A 100 -17.51 -13.90 -8.94
CA GLU A 100 -16.99 -14.49 -10.17
C GLU A 100 -15.49 -14.79 -10.06
N LEU A 101 -14.71 -13.91 -9.44
CA LEU A 101 -13.29 -14.15 -9.17
C LEU A 101 -13.09 -15.39 -8.32
N LEU A 102 -13.78 -15.47 -7.17
CA LEU A 102 -13.63 -16.57 -6.22
C LEU A 102 -13.97 -17.94 -6.82
N LYS A 103 -15.01 -17.99 -7.66
CA LYS A 103 -15.47 -19.22 -8.34
C LYS A 103 -14.49 -19.72 -9.40
N ASN A 104 -13.76 -18.82 -10.05
CA ASN A 104 -12.93 -19.14 -11.22
C ASN A 104 -11.42 -19.21 -10.93
N SER A 105 -11.00 -18.99 -9.69
CA SER A 105 -9.59 -18.94 -9.30
C SER A 105 -9.09 -20.26 -8.69
N ASP A 106 -7.93 -20.73 -9.14
CA ASP A 106 -7.17 -21.78 -8.44
C ASP A 106 -6.36 -21.18 -7.28
N PHE A 107 -5.86 -19.96 -7.45
CA PHE A 107 -5.14 -19.18 -6.45
C PHE A 107 -5.82 -17.82 -6.28
N ILE A 108 -6.06 -17.38 -5.06
CA ILE A 108 -6.63 -16.06 -4.78
C ILE A 108 -5.61 -15.27 -3.98
N SER A 109 -5.23 -14.08 -4.46
CA SER A 109 -4.29 -13.19 -3.76
C SER A 109 -4.92 -11.84 -3.47
N PHE A 110 -4.80 -11.39 -2.22
CA PHE A 110 -5.35 -10.11 -1.75
C PHE A 110 -4.28 -9.02 -1.71
N HIS A 111 -4.60 -7.87 -2.32
CA HIS A 111 -3.77 -6.66 -2.39
C HIS A 111 -4.60 -5.40 -2.14
N VAL A 112 -5.42 -5.44 -1.08
CA VAL A 112 -6.34 -4.37 -0.71
C VAL A 112 -5.84 -3.57 0.52
N PRO A 113 -6.19 -2.27 0.64
CA PRO A 113 -5.91 -1.49 1.84
C PRO A 113 -6.74 -1.97 3.04
N GLU A 114 -6.40 -1.52 4.25
CA GLU A 114 -7.23 -1.75 5.44
C GLU A 114 -8.25 -0.61 5.54
N THR A 115 -9.51 -0.96 5.34
CA THR A 115 -10.66 -0.04 5.36
C THR A 115 -11.85 -0.76 5.98
N PRO A 116 -12.89 -0.05 6.44
CA PRO A 116 -14.12 -0.70 6.88
C PRO A 116 -14.73 -1.66 5.83
N GLN A 117 -14.55 -1.37 4.55
CA GLN A 117 -15.06 -2.17 3.43
C GLN A 117 -14.26 -3.44 3.16
N THR A 118 -12.99 -3.48 3.57
CA THR A 118 -12.07 -4.61 3.32
C THR A 118 -11.84 -5.47 4.55
N MET A 119 -12.38 -5.08 5.71
CA MET A 119 -12.34 -5.86 6.94
C MET A 119 -13.21 -7.11 6.80
N ASN A 120 -12.62 -8.28 7.07
CA ASN A 120 -13.25 -9.59 6.87
C ASN A 120 -13.86 -9.77 5.47
N LEU A 121 -13.23 -9.20 4.45
CA LEU A 121 -13.61 -9.33 3.05
C LEU A 121 -13.63 -10.79 2.58
N TYR A 122 -12.83 -11.65 3.21
CA TYR A 122 -12.83 -13.10 2.95
C TYR A 122 -13.20 -13.85 4.21
N GLY A 123 -14.51 -14.08 4.39
CA GLY A 123 -15.08 -14.83 5.50
C GLY A 123 -15.72 -16.13 5.07
N LYS A 124 -16.57 -16.68 5.95
CA LYS A 124 -17.25 -17.97 5.73
C LYS A 124 -18.05 -18.01 4.41
N LYS A 125 -18.78 -16.93 4.08
CA LYS A 125 -19.62 -16.86 2.88
C LYS A 125 -18.79 -16.89 1.60
N GLU A 126 -17.68 -16.17 1.60
CA GLU A 126 -16.77 -16.09 0.46
C GLU A 126 -16.01 -17.40 0.27
N ILE A 127 -15.62 -18.06 1.37
CA ILE A 127 -15.05 -19.40 1.33
C ILE A 127 -16.04 -20.40 0.71
N GLU A 128 -17.33 -20.34 1.06
CA GLU A 128 -18.33 -21.29 0.54
C GLU A 128 -18.51 -21.24 -0.99
N VAL A 129 -18.38 -20.05 -1.59
CA VAL A 129 -18.46 -19.86 -3.05
C VAL A 129 -17.13 -20.05 -3.76
N THR A 130 -16.03 -20.10 -3.01
CA THR A 130 -14.69 -20.29 -3.58
C THR A 130 -14.58 -21.67 -4.20
N LYS A 131 -13.80 -21.77 -5.28
CA LYS A 131 -13.51 -23.05 -5.93
C LYS A 131 -12.92 -24.04 -4.91
N LYS A 132 -13.54 -25.21 -4.75
CA LYS A 132 -13.00 -26.28 -3.90
C LYS A 132 -11.61 -26.69 -4.35
N GLY A 133 -10.67 -26.73 -3.42
CA GLY A 133 -9.26 -27.02 -3.66
C GLY A 133 -8.44 -25.80 -4.06
N ALA A 134 -9.00 -24.59 -4.03
CA ALA A 134 -8.25 -23.36 -4.25
C ALA A 134 -7.24 -23.08 -3.11
N TYR A 135 -6.30 -22.20 -3.40
CA TYR A 135 -5.31 -21.69 -2.46
C TYR A 135 -5.54 -20.21 -2.21
N MET A 136 -5.26 -19.77 -0.98
CA MET A 136 -5.49 -18.41 -0.55
C MET A 136 -4.18 -17.75 -0.10
N ILE A 137 -3.90 -16.52 -0.56
CA ILE A 137 -2.69 -15.77 -0.25
C ILE A 137 -3.06 -14.36 0.26
N ASN A 138 -2.65 -13.99 1.47
CA ASN A 138 -2.79 -12.63 2.00
C ASN A 138 -1.48 -12.10 2.58
N LEU A 139 -0.88 -11.23 1.78
CA LEU A 139 0.31 -10.43 2.10
C LEU A 139 -0.05 -8.93 2.11
N SER A 140 -1.34 -8.57 2.25
CA SER A 140 -1.79 -7.18 2.23
C SER A 140 -2.02 -6.62 3.63
N ARG A 141 -3.12 -7.01 4.28
CA ARG A 141 -3.53 -6.48 5.59
C ARG A 141 -4.15 -7.57 6.47
N GLY A 142 -3.81 -7.54 7.76
CA GLY A 142 -4.13 -8.61 8.71
C GLY A 142 -5.63 -8.86 8.93
N LYS A 143 -6.46 -7.82 8.81
CA LYS A 143 -7.91 -7.91 9.04
C LYS A 143 -8.73 -8.20 7.79
N VAL A 144 -8.11 -8.51 6.66
CA VAL A 144 -8.83 -8.77 5.40
C VAL A 144 -9.52 -10.13 5.42
N VAL A 145 -8.98 -11.08 6.17
CA VAL A 145 -9.42 -12.48 6.14
C VAL A 145 -9.80 -12.93 7.55
N ASP A 146 -10.93 -13.61 7.65
CA ASP A 146 -11.32 -14.34 8.85
C ASP A 146 -10.48 -15.62 8.94
N LEU A 147 -9.41 -15.58 9.75
CA LEU A 147 -8.47 -16.69 9.90
C LEU A 147 -9.10 -17.92 10.58
N GLU A 148 -10.14 -17.75 11.40
CA GLU A 148 -10.87 -18.86 12.02
C GLU A 148 -11.69 -19.62 10.97
N ALA A 149 -12.37 -18.88 10.09
CA ALA A 149 -13.10 -19.48 8.98
C ALA A 149 -12.15 -20.18 8.00
N LEU A 150 -11.02 -19.54 7.68
CA LEU A 150 -10.00 -20.11 6.79
C LEU A 150 -9.38 -21.39 7.37
N ALA A 151 -9.03 -21.41 8.66
CA ALA A 151 -8.49 -22.59 9.34
C ALA A 151 -9.44 -23.79 9.24
N LYS A 152 -10.74 -23.59 9.51
CA LYS A 152 -11.78 -24.62 9.37
C LYS A 152 -11.91 -25.10 7.91
N ALA A 153 -11.83 -24.17 6.95
CA ALA A 153 -11.91 -24.51 5.53
C ALA A 153 -10.72 -25.38 5.08
N ILE A 154 -9.52 -25.12 5.58
CA ILE A 154 -8.32 -25.92 5.33
C ILE A 154 -8.44 -27.31 5.98
N GLN A 155 -8.88 -27.37 7.23
CA GLN A 155 -9.10 -28.65 7.93
C GLN A 155 -10.13 -29.53 7.22
N SER A 156 -11.20 -28.93 6.68
CA SER A 156 -12.22 -29.64 5.89
C SER A 156 -11.76 -30.05 4.48
N GLY A 157 -10.63 -29.52 4.01
CA GLY A 157 -10.13 -29.70 2.65
C GLY A 157 -10.90 -28.92 1.58
N HIS A 158 -11.72 -27.94 1.96
CA HIS A 158 -12.33 -27.01 1.00
C HIS A 158 -11.26 -26.10 0.39
N ILE A 159 -10.35 -25.57 1.21
CA ILE A 159 -9.17 -24.82 0.78
C ILE A 159 -7.95 -25.73 0.90
N ALA A 160 -7.11 -25.79 -0.14
CA ALA A 160 -6.00 -26.74 -0.25
C ALA A 160 -4.72 -26.28 0.48
N GLY A 161 -4.63 -24.99 0.83
CA GLY A 161 -3.51 -24.38 1.53
C GLY A 161 -3.60 -22.86 1.52
N ALA A 162 -2.77 -22.21 2.32
CA ALA A 162 -2.73 -20.75 2.38
C ALA A 162 -1.34 -20.17 2.68
N GLY A 163 -1.06 -18.98 2.17
CA GLY A 163 0.09 -18.15 2.51
C GLY A 163 -0.36 -16.89 3.24
N ILE A 164 0.09 -16.69 4.48
CA ILE A 164 -0.33 -15.59 5.34
C ILE A 164 0.92 -14.91 5.92
N ASP A 165 1.10 -13.64 5.57
CA ASP A 165 2.20 -12.81 6.05
C ASP A 165 1.76 -11.78 7.11
N VAL A 166 0.46 -11.48 7.15
CA VAL A 166 -0.12 -10.42 7.98
C VAL A 166 -1.27 -10.96 8.82
N PHE A 167 -1.38 -10.50 10.06
CA PHE A 167 -2.30 -11.06 11.06
C PHE A 167 -3.14 -9.97 11.73
N PRO A 168 -4.37 -10.27 12.19
CA PRO A 168 -5.18 -9.30 12.93
C PRO A 168 -4.50 -8.75 14.19
N GLU A 169 -3.73 -9.62 14.86
CA GLU A 169 -2.87 -9.31 15.99
C GLU A 169 -1.44 -9.75 15.66
N GLU A 170 -0.50 -8.82 15.73
CA GLU A 170 0.92 -9.06 15.45
C GLU A 170 1.75 -8.74 16.71
N PRO A 171 2.82 -9.50 16.98
CA PRO A 171 3.73 -9.20 18.09
C PRO A 171 4.35 -7.80 17.95
N GLU A 172 4.53 -7.08 19.07
CA GLU A 172 5.20 -5.77 19.06
C GLU A 172 6.71 -5.89 18.82
N SER A 173 7.29 -7.03 19.21
CA SER A 173 8.70 -7.34 19.03
C SER A 173 8.93 -8.82 18.70
N ASN A 174 10.14 -9.12 18.19
CA ASN A 174 10.55 -10.50 17.89
C ASN A 174 10.66 -11.41 19.13
N ASN A 175 10.60 -10.85 20.33
CA ASN A 175 10.67 -11.61 21.59
C ASN A 175 9.28 -11.97 22.13
N ASP A 176 8.22 -11.38 21.57
CA ASP A 176 6.85 -11.60 22.01
C ASP A 176 6.29 -12.88 21.36
N PRO A 177 5.43 -13.63 22.08
CA PRO A 177 4.86 -14.86 21.55
C PRO A 177 3.91 -14.57 20.38
N PHE A 178 3.92 -15.46 19.38
CA PHE A 178 3.00 -15.42 18.25
C PHE A 178 2.02 -16.59 18.29
N LEU A 179 0.72 -16.29 18.21
CA LEU A 179 -0.36 -17.26 18.21
C LEU A 179 -1.34 -16.95 17.07
N THR A 180 -1.79 -18.00 16.38
CA THR A 180 -2.79 -17.88 15.31
C THR A 180 -3.49 -19.23 15.11
N PRO A 181 -4.80 -19.26 14.76
CA PRO A 181 -5.51 -20.51 14.43
C PRO A 181 -4.93 -21.24 13.22
N MET A 182 -4.04 -20.59 12.46
CA MET A 182 -3.39 -21.15 11.28
C MET A 182 -2.16 -22.03 11.61
N GLN A 183 -1.69 -22.04 12.86
CA GLN A 183 -0.54 -22.83 13.29
C GLN A 183 -0.79 -24.34 13.14
N ASN A 184 0.26 -25.07 12.75
CA ASN A 184 0.27 -26.53 12.57
C ASN A 184 -0.71 -27.10 11.53
N LEU A 185 -1.41 -26.24 10.78
CA LEU A 185 -2.24 -26.67 9.66
C LEU A 185 -1.37 -27.24 8.52
N PRO A 186 -1.91 -28.20 7.73
CA PRO A 186 -1.23 -28.72 6.57
C PRO A 186 -1.20 -27.69 5.44
N ASN A 187 -0.09 -27.64 4.72
CA ASN A 187 0.11 -26.80 3.53
C ASN A 187 -0.21 -25.31 3.76
N VAL A 188 0.20 -24.80 4.93
CA VAL A 188 0.11 -23.38 5.28
C VAL A 188 1.52 -22.80 5.43
N ILE A 189 1.74 -21.64 4.81
CA ILE A 189 2.94 -20.81 4.96
C ILE A 189 2.58 -19.64 5.85
N LEU A 190 3.32 -19.46 6.94
CA LEU A 190 3.23 -18.32 7.84
C LEU A 190 4.54 -17.57 7.80
N THR A 191 4.50 -16.28 7.46
CA THR A 191 5.68 -15.41 7.46
C THR A 191 5.42 -14.20 8.36
N PRO A 192 6.44 -13.69 9.08
CA PRO A 192 6.24 -12.68 10.12
C PRO A 192 6.24 -11.25 9.55
N HIS A 193 5.27 -10.93 8.70
CA HIS A 193 5.11 -9.61 8.07
C HIS A 193 6.37 -9.13 7.32
N ILE A 194 6.93 -10.02 6.50
CA ILE A 194 8.18 -9.79 5.76
C ILE A 194 7.98 -9.58 4.26
N GLY A 195 6.75 -9.48 3.76
CA GLY A 195 6.50 -9.29 2.33
C GLY A 195 7.25 -8.09 1.73
N GLY A 196 7.45 -7.03 2.51
CA GLY A 196 8.25 -5.87 2.10
C GLY A 196 9.68 -5.83 2.64
N SER A 197 10.11 -6.82 3.42
CA SER A 197 11.34 -6.78 4.21
C SER A 197 12.52 -7.36 3.42
N THR A 198 13.03 -6.58 2.45
CA THR A 198 14.21 -6.91 1.65
C THR A 198 15.22 -5.75 1.64
N GLU A 199 16.49 -6.04 1.38
CA GLU A 199 17.55 -5.01 1.26
C GLU A 199 17.26 -4.02 0.12
N GLU A 200 16.73 -4.51 -1.00
CA GLU A 200 16.29 -3.69 -2.14
C GLU A 200 15.15 -2.75 -1.73
N ALA A 201 14.15 -3.26 -1.01
CA ALA A 201 13.05 -2.43 -0.51
C ALA A 201 13.57 -1.37 0.47
N GLN A 202 14.49 -1.72 1.38
CA GLN A 202 15.10 -0.75 2.30
C GLN A 202 15.86 0.35 1.56
N ARG A 203 16.64 0.00 0.52
CA ARG A 203 17.31 0.98 -0.35
C ARG A 203 16.32 1.91 -1.06
N ASN A 204 15.23 1.34 -1.57
CA ASN A 204 14.17 2.11 -2.24
C ASN A 204 13.46 3.05 -1.25
N ILE A 205 13.13 2.57 -0.05
CA ILE A 205 12.53 3.35 1.04
C ILE A 205 13.42 4.54 1.38
N GLY A 206 14.72 4.30 1.60
CA GLY A 206 15.69 5.35 1.92
C GLY A 206 15.73 6.42 0.83
N SER A 207 15.76 6.01 -0.43
CA SER A 207 15.78 6.92 -1.58
C SER A 207 14.45 7.69 -1.74
N GLU A 208 13.31 7.02 -1.60
CA GLU A 208 11.98 7.62 -1.76
C GLU A 208 11.70 8.66 -0.67
N VAL A 209 11.95 8.32 0.60
CA VAL A 209 11.73 9.25 1.72
C VAL A 209 12.71 10.42 1.65
N ALA A 210 13.99 10.17 1.37
CA ALA A 210 14.97 11.24 1.18
C ALA A 210 14.54 12.21 0.06
N SER A 211 14.05 11.69 -1.07
CA SER A 211 13.53 12.50 -2.17
C SER A 211 12.34 13.38 -1.75
N LYS A 212 11.37 12.82 -1.01
CA LYS A 212 10.22 13.58 -0.48
C LYS A 212 10.65 14.67 0.49
N LEU A 213 11.58 14.37 1.39
CA LEU A 213 12.14 15.35 2.32
C LEU A 213 12.90 16.45 1.59
N LEU A 214 13.74 16.12 0.60
CA LEU A 214 14.46 17.09 -0.21
C LEU A 214 13.50 17.99 -1.00
N LYS A 215 12.43 17.44 -1.58
CA LYS A 215 11.39 18.25 -2.24
C LYS A 215 10.74 19.20 -1.26
N PHE A 216 10.30 18.72 -0.10
CA PHE A 216 9.72 19.59 0.93
C PHE A 216 10.70 20.69 1.40
N ILE A 217 11.97 20.33 1.62
CA ILE A 217 13.00 21.27 2.05
C ILE A 217 13.26 22.32 0.98
N ASN A 218 13.39 21.93 -0.29
CA ASN A 218 13.85 22.81 -1.35
C ASN A 218 12.72 23.59 -2.04
N ASN A 219 11.51 23.05 -2.13
CA ASN A 219 10.42 23.69 -2.87
C ASN A 219 9.07 23.76 -2.11
N GLY A 220 8.97 23.11 -0.95
CA GLY A 220 7.76 23.11 -0.12
C GLY A 220 6.73 22.06 -0.49
N SER A 221 6.99 21.16 -1.44
CA SER A 221 6.01 20.15 -1.83
C SER A 221 5.69 19.21 -0.67
N THR A 222 4.41 18.90 -0.54
CA THR A 222 3.86 18.01 0.50
C THR A 222 3.09 16.84 -0.10
N THR A 223 3.24 16.59 -1.40
CA THR A 223 2.70 15.42 -2.09
C THR A 223 3.11 14.13 -1.38
N PHE A 224 2.16 13.21 -1.22
CA PHE A 224 2.29 11.96 -0.48
C PHE A 224 2.58 12.13 1.02
N SER A 225 2.26 13.28 1.60
CA SER A 225 2.24 13.40 3.06
C SER A 225 0.99 12.73 3.63
N VAL A 226 1.16 11.97 4.72
CA VAL A 226 0.09 11.20 5.35
C VAL A 226 -0.73 12.00 6.38
N ASN A 227 -0.28 13.19 6.75
CA ASN A 227 -0.93 14.00 7.78
C ASN A 227 -0.93 15.51 7.46
N PHE A 228 -0.79 15.86 6.18
CA PHE A 228 -0.64 17.24 5.75
C PHE A 228 -1.39 17.48 4.43
N PRO A 229 -1.90 18.70 4.16
CA PRO A 229 -2.47 19.03 2.86
C PRO A 229 -1.46 18.72 1.75
N ASN A 230 -1.91 17.98 0.73
CA ASN A 230 -1.05 17.48 -0.34
C ASN A 230 -0.96 18.54 -1.45
N LEU A 231 0.20 19.20 -1.56
CA LEU A 231 0.49 20.16 -2.62
C LEU A 231 1.73 19.72 -3.40
N GLU A 232 1.57 19.55 -4.70
CA GLU A 232 2.69 19.45 -5.64
C GLU A 232 3.04 20.84 -6.13
N ILE A 233 4.30 21.24 -5.93
CA ILE A 233 4.73 22.60 -6.21
C ILE A 233 5.89 22.56 -7.20
N THR A 234 5.79 23.36 -8.24
CA THR A 234 6.84 23.51 -9.26
C THR A 234 8.11 24.13 -8.67
N PRO A 235 9.28 23.93 -9.29
CA PRO A 235 10.51 24.61 -8.90
C PRO A 235 10.34 26.14 -8.83
N LEU A 236 11.06 26.79 -7.91
CA LEU A 236 11.04 28.25 -7.76
C LEU A 236 11.78 28.90 -8.95
N PRO A 237 11.15 29.83 -9.70
CA PRO A 237 11.86 30.61 -10.71
C PRO A 237 12.97 31.46 -10.07
N GLY A 238 14.10 31.62 -10.76
CA GLY A 238 15.22 32.41 -10.27
C GLY A 238 14.84 33.87 -10.03
N GLY A 239 15.33 34.46 -8.92
CA GLY A 239 15.08 35.85 -8.56
C GLY A 239 13.78 36.11 -7.78
N GLN A 240 13.00 35.07 -7.48
CA GLN A 240 11.77 35.16 -6.69
C GLN A 240 11.94 34.50 -5.32
N TYR A 241 11.05 34.83 -4.38
CA TYR A 241 10.92 34.13 -3.10
C TYR A 241 9.64 33.32 -3.08
N ARG A 242 9.69 32.18 -2.39
CA ARG A 242 8.48 31.41 -2.04
C ARG A 242 8.24 31.48 -0.55
N ILE A 243 7.12 32.07 -0.17
CA ILE A 243 6.61 32.02 1.19
C ILE A 243 5.73 30.78 1.31
N LEU A 244 6.10 29.92 2.24
CA LEU A 244 5.31 28.80 2.71
C LEU A 244 4.70 29.18 4.06
N ASN A 245 3.41 28.97 4.25
CA ASN A 245 2.76 29.20 5.53
C ASN A 245 1.81 28.05 5.88
N VAL A 246 1.96 27.55 7.10
CA VAL A 246 1.01 26.67 7.77
C VAL A 246 0.17 27.53 8.70
N HIS A 247 -1.14 27.39 8.65
CA HIS A 247 -2.08 28.16 9.47
C HIS A 247 -3.23 27.29 9.96
N LYS A 248 -3.93 27.76 11.00
CA LYS A 248 -5.21 27.18 11.43
C LYS A 248 -6.24 27.39 10.32
N ASN A 249 -7.04 26.38 10.01
CA ASN A 249 -8.08 26.49 8.98
C ASN A 249 -9.23 27.39 9.48
N GLN A 250 -9.12 28.70 9.25
CA GLN A 250 -10.05 29.72 9.72
C GLN A 250 -10.49 30.63 8.56
N PRO A 251 -11.79 30.96 8.45
CA PRO A 251 -12.27 31.92 7.46
C PRO A 251 -11.55 33.27 7.57
N GLY A 252 -11.29 33.91 6.44
CA GLY A 252 -10.65 35.22 6.40
C GLY A 252 -9.12 35.19 6.28
N PHE A 253 -8.45 34.10 6.67
CA PHE A 253 -6.99 34.02 6.62
C PHE A 253 -6.43 34.40 5.24
N LEU A 254 -6.90 33.77 4.16
CA LEU A 254 -6.39 34.05 2.81
C LEU A 254 -6.68 35.49 2.36
N LYS A 255 -7.81 36.06 2.77
CA LYS A 255 -8.15 37.47 2.52
C LYS A 255 -7.12 38.39 3.20
N ASP A 256 -6.78 38.10 4.46
CA ASP A 256 -5.83 38.90 5.22
C ASP A 256 -4.43 38.84 4.59
N ILE A 257 -3.96 37.65 4.18
CA ILE A 257 -2.67 37.49 3.47
C ILE A 257 -2.65 38.27 2.15
N ASN A 258 -3.68 38.14 1.31
CA ASN A 258 -3.73 38.86 0.04
C ASN A 258 -3.84 40.40 0.24
N SER A 259 -4.46 40.84 1.33
CA SER A 259 -4.52 42.26 1.71
C SER A 259 -3.14 42.78 2.15
N MET A 260 -2.36 41.99 2.90
CA MET A 260 -0.98 42.33 3.27
C MET A 260 -0.08 42.49 2.05
N VAL A 261 -0.20 41.57 1.08
CA VAL A 261 0.52 41.63 -0.21
C VAL A 261 0.16 42.90 -0.98
N SER A 262 -1.13 43.22 -1.06
CA SER A 262 -1.62 44.41 -1.77
C SER A 262 -1.13 45.70 -1.11
N ALA A 263 -1.09 45.75 0.22
CA ALA A 263 -0.67 46.94 0.97
C ALA A 263 0.82 47.30 0.78
N ILE A 264 1.66 46.32 0.44
CA ILE A 264 3.09 46.53 0.14
C ILE A 264 3.36 46.70 -1.37
N GLY A 265 2.31 46.73 -2.20
CA GLY A 265 2.43 46.90 -3.65
C GLY A 265 3.11 45.72 -4.36
N ALA A 266 3.04 44.52 -3.80
CA ALA A 266 3.69 43.32 -4.33
C ALA A 266 2.76 42.50 -5.24
N ASN A 267 3.34 41.84 -6.24
CA ASN A 267 2.62 40.89 -7.09
C ASN A 267 2.82 39.44 -6.62
N ILE A 268 1.78 38.62 -6.80
CA ILE A 268 1.84 37.17 -6.58
C ILE A 268 2.00 36.48 -7.93
N SER A 269 3.13 35.81 -8.14
CA SER A 269 3.40 35.06 -9.38
C SER A 269 2.67 33.72 -9.43
N SER A 270 2.59 33.02 -8.29
CA SER A 270 1.78 31.81 -8.15
C SER A 270 1.35 31.62 -6.70
N GLN A 271 0.18 31.01 -6.51
CA GLN A 271 -0.35 30.70 -5.19
C GLN A 271 -1.02 29.32 -5.22
N HIS A 272 -0.69 28.48 -4.25
CA HIS A 272 -1.29 27.17 -4.07
C HIS A 272 -1.74 27.05 -2.62
N LEU A 273 -2.96 26.56 -2.41
CA LEU A 273 -3.53 26.35 -1.09
C LEU A 273 -4.11 24.95 -1.01
N GLY A 274 -3.76 24.22 0.03
CA GLY A 274 -4.40 22.98 0.41
C GLY A 274 -4.87 23.07 1.85
N THR A 275 -6.03 22.51 2.16
CA THR A 275 -6.59 22.52 3.52
C THR A 275 -6.95 21.11 3.97
N SER A 276 -6.79 20.84 5.26
CA SER A 276 -7.40 19.72 5.97
C SER A 276 -8.41 20.25 7.01
N ALA A 277 -8.96 19.39 7.85
CA ALA A 277 -9.93 19.79 8.88
C ALA A 277 -9.39 20.90 9.81
N GLU A 278 -8.12 20.81 10.21
CA GLU A 278 -7.55 21.69 11.25
C GLU A 278 -6.59 22.76 10.71
N ILE A 279 -5.94 22.49 9.58
CA ILE A 279 -4.88 23.36 9.06
C ILE A 279 -5.05 23.68 7.58
N GLY A 280 -4.54 24.84 7.18
CA GLY A 280 -4.27 25.19 5.80
C GLY A 280 -2.76 25.27 5.55
N TYR A 281 -2.37 24.96 4.32
CA TYR A 281 -1.00 25.09 3.84
C TYR A 281 -0.97 25.91 2.57
N LEU A 282 -0.37 27.09 2.67
CA LEU A 282 -0.22 28.06 1.61
C LEU A 282 1.22 28.04 1.09
N SER A 283 1.36 28.02 -0.24
CA SER A 283 2.60 28.34 -0.94
C SER A 283 2.34 29.51 -1.86
N MET A 284 3.13 30.56 -1.75
CA MET A 284 2.98 31.80 -2.50
C MET A 284 4.34 32.26 -3.02
N VAL A 285 4.43 32.53 -4.32
CA VAL A 285 5.64 33.03 -4.97
C VAL A 285 5.49 34.53 -5.24
N ILE A 286 6.48 35.30 -4.82
CA ILE A 286 6.52 36.76 -4.85
C ILE A 286 7.91 37.26 -5.23
N ASP A 287 8.03 38.55 -5.52
CA ASP A 287 9.32 39.18 -5.76
C ASP A 287 10.20 39.22 -4.51
N LYS A 288 11.52 39.05 -4.71
CA LYS A 288 12.52 39.00 -3.63
C LYS A 288 12.58 40.28 -2.79
N SER A 289 12.28 41.43 -3.38
CA SER A 289 12.38 42.75 -2.73
C SER A 289 11.46 42.94 -1.53
N VAL A 290 10.37 42.16 -1.43
CA VAL A 290 9.28 42.36 -0.46
C VAL A 290 9.06 41.16 0.47
N GLY A 291 9.78 40.06 0.26
CA GLY A 291 9.41 38.81 0.90
C GLY A 291 9.77 38.70 2.37
N ASP A 292 10.85 39.33 2.83
CA ASP A 292 11.22 39.32 4.25
C ASP A 292 10.20 40.10 5.10
N GLU A 293 9.76 41.28 4.64
CA GLU A 293 8.70 42.06 5.29
C GLU A 293 7.39 41.27 5.35
N LEU A 294 7.01 40.64 4.22
CA LEU A 294 5.77 39.90 4.15
C LEU A 294 5.80 38.65 5.04
N LYS A 295 6.93 37.92 5.09
CA LYS A 295 7.10 36.79 6.02
C LYS A 295 6.85 37.23 7.46
N GLU A 296 7.46 38.33 7.90
CA GLU A 296 7.32 38.80 9.28
C GLU A 296 5.87 39.17 9.61
N LYS A 297 5.15 39.81 8.69
CA LYS A 297 3.71 40.11 8.85
C LYS A 297 2.87 38.83 8.96
N ILE A 298 3.13 37.85 8.10
CA ILE A 298 2.41 36.57 8.10
C ILE A 298 2.73 35.77 9.37
N GLU A 299 3.96 35.80 9.88
CA GLU A 299 4.34 35.14 11.15
C GLU A 299 3.59 35.70 12.35
N LYS A 300 3.30 37.01 12.35
CA LYS A 300 2.56 37.68 13.43
C LYS A 300 1.04 37.49 13.33
N HIS A 301 0.53 36.91 12.24
CA HIS A 301 -0.91 36.70 12.09
C HIS A 301 -1.43 35.70 13.14
N PRO A 302 -2.55 35.97 13.84
CA PRO A 302 -3.04 35.13 14.95
C PRO A 302 -3.31 33.66 14.60
N PHE A 303 -3.61 33.37 13.34
CA PHE A 303 -3.86 32.01 12.85
C PHE A 303 -2.63 31.35 12.21
N SER A 304 -1.51 32.06 12.11
CA SER A 304 -0.26 31.51 11.61
C SER A 304 0.31 30.49 12.59
N ILE A 305 0.73 29.34 12.06
CA ILE A 305 1.39 28.28 12.84
C ILE A 305 2.90 28.31 12.56
N LYS A 306 3.28 28.35 11.27
CA LYS A 306 4.69 28.40 10.86
C LYS A 306 4.83 28.98 9.47
N THR A 307 5.71 29.96 9.32
CA THR A 307 6.08 30.55 8.02
C THR A 307 7.53 30.23 7.71
N ARG A 308 7.84 30.05 6.42
CA ARG A 308 9.19 29.84 5.91
C ARG A 308 9.34 30.50 4.56
N ILE A 309 10.50 31.08 4.28
CA ILE A 309 10.90 31.50 2.93
C ILE A 309 11.81 30.42 2.32
N LEU A 310 11.60 30.16 1.02
CA LEU A 310 12.53 29.47 0.15
C LEU A 310 13.08 30.44 -0.91
N TYR A 311 14.32 30.20 -1.30
CA TYR A 311 15.11 30.97 -2.27
C TYR A 311 15.63 30.08 -3.38
#